data_AF-A0A9X1KR02-F1
#
_entry.id   AF-A0A9X1KR02-F1
#
_cell.length_a   1.000
_cell.length_b   1.000
_cell.length_c   1.000
_cell.angle_alpha   90.00
_cell.angle_beta   90.00
_cell.angle_gamma   90.00
#
_symmetry.space_group_name_H-M   'P 1'
#
loop_
_entity.id
_entity.type
_entity.pdbx_description
1 polymer ?
#
loop_
_entity_poly.entity_id
_entity_poly.type
_entity_poly.pdbx_seq_one_letter_code
_entity_poly.pdbx_strand_id
1 'polypeptide(L)'
;MEFSFNTFLGYEHEINALDDQVLVYGFASIIFGIVGLLIIAMIVRKIGLNSLNSFVIHPLLLSLGLTFFVAILPTIIFYVVALDVSGVKIVYSWIVIFIGMLLFVLLNLETIKDFFKEFGKMSEQQEFRNRNR
;
A
#
# COMPACT_ATOMS: atom_id res chain seq x y z
N MET A 1 -22.25 19.69 -12.55
CA MET A 1 -21.46 18.55 -13.05
C MET A 1 -21.83 17.35 -12.20
N GLU A 2 -22.53 16.39 -12.79
CA GLU A 2 -22.90 15.15 -12.10
C GLU A 2 -21.65 14.27 -12.06
N PHE A 3 -21.19 13.90 -10.87
CA PHE A 3 -20.03 13.03 -10.72
C PHE A 3 -20.44 11.62 -11.15
N SER A 4 -19.95 11.18 -12.30
CA SER A 4 -20.15 9.81 -12.76
C SER A 4 -18.99 8.95 -12.28
N PHE A 5 -19.29 7.91 -11.51
CA PHE A 5 -18.31 6.91 -11.05
C PHE A 5 -17.70 6.07 -12.19
N ASN A 6 -18.13 6.29 -13.43
CA ASN A 6 -17.57 5.65 -14.62
C ASN A 6 -16.52 6.52 -15.33
N THR A 7 -16.30 7.76 -14.89
CA THR A 7 -15.32 8.67 -15.51
C THR A 7 -14.01 8.59 -14.74
N PHE A 8 -12.87 8.48 -15.43
CA PHE A 8 -11.55 8.43 -14.81
C PHE A 8 -10.58 9.36 -15.55
N LEU A 9 -10.68 10.66 -15.27
CA LEU A 9 -9.83 11.71 -15.87
C LEU A 9 -9.81 11.67 -17.42
N GLY A 10 -10.84 11.11 -18.07
CA GLY A 10 -10.95 10.95 -19.52
C GLY A 10 -10.37 9.66 -20.09
N TYR A 11 -9.88 8.73 -19.25
CA TYR A 11 -9.30 7.44 -19.65
C TYR A 11 -10.25 6.25 -19.41
N GLU A 12 -11.52 6.51 -19.13
CA GLU A 12 -12.49 5.48 -18.80
C GLU A 12 -12.67 4.42 -19.89
N HIS A 13 -12.58 4.81 -21.17
CA HIS A 13 -12.76 3.85 -22.26
C HIS A 13 -11.57 2.89 -22.35
N GLU A 14 -10.35 3.39 -22.21
CA GLU A 14 -9.11 2.61 -22.25
C GLU A 14 -9.01 1.67 -21.06
N ILE A 15 -9.37 2.16 -19.86
CA ILE A 15 -9.37 1.37 -18.63
C ILE A 15 -10.36 0.21 -18.75
N ASN A 16 -11.59 0.49 -19.19
CA ASN A 16 -12.62 -0.54 -19.31
C ASN A 16 -12.42 -1.48 -20.51
N ALA A 17 -11.65 -1.07 -21.53
CA ALA A 17 -11.31 -1.93 -22.66
C ALA A 17 -10.18 -2.91 -22.36
N LEU A 18 -9.40 -2.65 -21.30
CA LEU A 18 -8.18 -3.39 -20.96
C LEU A 18 -8.19 -3.81 -19.48
N ASP A 19 -9.32 -4.29 -18.99
CA ASP A 19 -9.54 -4.61 -17.56
C ASP A 19 -8.43 -5.50 -16.96
N ASP A 20 -7.99 -6.54 -17.69
CA ASP A 20 -6.90 -7.42 -17.24
C ASP A 20 -5.56 -6.68 -17.11
N GLN A 21 -5.26 -5.78 -18.03
CA GLN A 21 -4.03 -4.99 -17.98
C GLN A 21 -4.06 -3.97 -16.86
N VAL A 22 -5.22 -3.36 -16.60
CA VAL A 22 -5.42 -2.43 -15.49
C VAL A 22 -5.11 -3.12 -14.15
N LEU A 23 -5.52 -4.38 -14.01
CA LEU A 23 -5.21 -5.16 -12.81
C LEU A 23 -3.70 -5.39 -12.65
N VAL A 24 -3.06 -5.89 -13.71
CA VAL A 24 -1.62 -6.17 -13.70
C VAL A 24 -0.82 -4.90 -13.43
N TYR A 25 -1.12 -3.81 -14.16
CA TYR A 25 -0.41 -2.55 -14.00
C TYR A 25 -0.67 -1.87 -12.67
N GLY A 26 -1.85 -2.00 -12.08
CA GLY A 26 -2.10 -1.43 -10.76
C GLY A 26 -1.36 -2.16 -9.65
N PHE A 27 -1.37 -3.50 -9.60
CA PHE A 27 -0.52 -4.21 -8.63
C PHE A 27 0.97 -3.97 -8.90
N ALA A 28 1.40 -3.94 -10.16
CA ALA A 28 2.76 -3.58 -10.52
C ALA A 28 3.11 -2.17 -10.01
N SER A 29 2.21 -1.19 -10.14
CA SER A 29 2.44 0.18 -9.66
C SER A 29 2.65 0.25 -8.15
N ILE A 30 1.94 -0.58 -7.36
CA ILE A 30 2.15 -0.67 -5.91
C ILE A 30 3.53 -1.27 -5.62
N ILE A 31 3.89 -2.36 -6.29
CA ILE A 31 5.19 -3.03 -6.11
C ILE A 31 6.35 -2.10 -6.51
N PHE A 32 6.29 -1.51 -7.71
CA PHE A 32 7.29 -0.57 -8.19
C PHE A 32 7.30 0.72 -7.35
N GLY A 33 6.16 1.14 -6.81
CA GLY A 33 6.08 2.23 -5.83
C GLY A 33 6.85 1.92 -4.56
N ILE A 34 6.71 0.71 -4.01
CA ILE A 34 7.48 0.24 -2.84
C ILE A 34 8.98 0.22 -3.17
N VAL A 35 9.37 -0.39 -4.30
CA VAL A 35 10.78 -0.46 -4.73
C VAL A 35 11.35 0.94 -4.94
N GLY A 36 10.61 1.82 -5.61
CA GLY A 36 11.01 3.21 -5.85
C GLY A 36 11.19 3.97 -4.54
N LEU A 37 10.26 3.84 -3.59
CA LEU A 37 10.38 4.45 -2.27
C LEU A 37 11.56 3.89 -1.47
N LEU A 38 11.91 2.61 -1.59
CA LEU A 38 13.11 2.04 -0.97
C LEU A 38 14.38 2.68 -1.56
N ILE A 39 14.44 2.89 -2.87
CA ILE A 39 15.56 3.59 -3.50
C ILE A 39 15.64 5.05 -3.01
N ILE A 40 14.51 5.74 -2.96
CA ILE A 40 14.43 7.11 -2.43
C ILE A 40 14.87 7.14 -0.96
N ALA A 41 14.44 6.19 -0.13
CA ALA A 41 14.86 6.05 1.27
C ALA A 41 16.38 5.95 1.40
N MET A 42 17.03 5.15 0.54
CA MET A 42 18.49 5.00 0.52
C MET A 42 19.19 6.32 0.16
N ILE A 43 18.69 7.03 -0.86
CA ILE A 43 19.24 8.32 -1.28
C ILE A 43 19.07 9.37 -0.17
N VAL A 44 17.87 9.48 0.40
CA VAL A 44 17.53 10.43 1.47
C VAL A 44 18.37 10.18 2.73
N ARG A 45 18.60 8.90 3.08
CA ARG A 45 19.51 8.53 4.16
C ARG A 45 20.94 9.00 3.90
N LYS A 46 21.42 8.90 2.65
CA LYS A 46 22.77 9.34 2.26
C LYS A 46 22.95 10.86 2.36
N ILE A 47 21.89 11.64 2.15
CA ILE A 47 21.89 13.11 2.25
C ILE A 47 21.72 13.59 3.71
N GLY A 48 21.47 12.68 4.65
CA GLY A 48 21.33 13.00 6.08
C GLY A 48 19.92 13.44 6.50
N LEU A 49 18.93 13.31 5.61
CA LEU A 49 17.54 13.71 5.85
C LEU A 49 16.74 12.61 6.58
N ASN A 50 17.24 12.16 7.73
CA ASN A 50 16.65 11.05 8.48
C ASN A 50 15.21 11.30 8.95
N SER A 51 14.86 12.55 9.26
CA SER A 51 13.49 12.91 9.65
C SER A 51 12.50 12.66 8.50
N LEU A 52 12.87 13.01 7.26
CA LEU A 52 12.01 12.78 6.10
C LEU A 52 11.81 11.28 5.86
N ASN A 53 12.86 10.49 6.08
CA ASN A 53 12.76 9.04 6.01
C ASN A 53 11.77 8.49 7.06
N SER A 54 11.87 8.94 8.32
CA SER A 54 11.03 8.45 9.42
C SER A 54 9.57 8.93 9.38
N PHE A 55 9.29 10.14 8.92
CA PHE A 55 7.96 10.74 8.99
C PHE A 55 7.19 10.70 7.67
N VAL A 56 7.87 10.46 6.55
CA VAL A 56 7.23 10.45 5.22
C VAL A 56 7.45 9.10 4.54
N ILE A 57 8.70 8.69 4.33
CA ILE A 57 8.98 7.51 3.49
C ILE A 57 8.57 6.21 4.17
N HIS A 58 8.93 6.01 5.44
CA HIS A 58 8.56 4.80 6.18
C HIS A 58 7.05 4.63 6.35
N PRO A 59 6.27 5.67 6.73
CA PRO A 59 4.81 5.62 6.71
C PRO A 59 4.26 5.27 5.33
N LEU A 60 4.72 5.92 4.25
CA LEU A 60 4.27 5.62 2.90
C LEU A 60 4.57 4.18 2.47
N LEU A 61 5.77 3.66 2.78
CA LEU A 61 6.14 2.28 2.53
C LEU A 61 5.20 1.30 3.25
N LEU A 62 4.92 1.57 4.53
CA LEU A 62 4.00 0.75 5.31
C LEU A 62 2.58 0.81 4.75
N SER A 63 2.09 2.00 4.40
CA SER A 63 0.78 2.19 3.79
C SER A 63 0.66 1.44 2.47
N LEU A 64 1.63 1.55 1.56
CA LEU A 64 1.63 0.78 0.31
C LEU A 64 1.67 -0.72 0.53
N GLY A 65 2.48 -1.20 1.49
CA GLY A 65 2.52 -2.62 1.84
C GLY A 65 1.17 -3.11 2.35
N LEU A 66 0.54 -2.37 3.26
CA LEU A 66 -0.79 -2.70 3.77
C LEU A 66 -1.86 -2.63 2.68
N THR A 67 -1.82 -1.61 1.82
CA THR A 67 -2.70 -1.48 0.66
C THR A 67 -2.56 -2.67 -0.27
N PHE A 68 -1.34 -3.15 -0.53
CA PHE A 68 -1.11 -4.34 -1.36
C PHE A 68 -1.88 -5.55 -0.80
N PHE A 69 -1.76 -5.82 0.51
CA PHE A 69 -2.46 -6.94 1.14
C PHE A 69 -3.98 -6.76 1.16
N VAL A 70 -4.45 -5.56 1.53
CA VAL A 70 -5.89 -5.28 1.67
C VAL A 70 -6.58 -5.25 0.30
N ALA A 71 -5.92 -4.75 -0.75
CA ALA A 71 -6.51 -4.62 -2.08
C ALA A 71 -6.77 -5.97 -2.76
N ILE A 72 -6.07 -7.05 -2.38
CA ILE A 72 -6.27 -8.39 -2.97
C ILE A 72 -7.74 -8.84 -2.86
N LEU A 73 -8.33 -8.74 -1.67
CA LEU A 73 -9.65 -9.31 -1.41
C LEU A 73 -10.77 -8.54 -2.15
N PRO A 74 -10.86 -7.20 -2.10
CA PRO A 74 -11.79 -6.43 -2.92
C PRO A 74 -11.59 -6.66 -4.41
N THR A 75 -10.34 -6.82 -4.88
CA THR A 75 -10.08 -7.11 -6.29
C THR A 75 -10.66 -8.45 -6.71
N ILE A 76 -10.45 -9.51 -5.91
CA ILE A 76 -11.03 -10.83 -6.18
C ILE A 76 -12.56 -10.74 -6.22
N ILE A 77 -13.17 -10.03 -5.27
CA ILE A 77 -14.62 -9.86 -5.21
C ILE A 77 -15.13 -9.13 -6.46
N PHE A 78 -14.54 -7.98 -6.80
CA PHE A 78 -15.02 -7.19 -7.93
C PHE A 78 -14.76 -7.86 -9.28
N TYR A 79 -13.64 -8.58 -9.43
CA TYR A 79 -13.28 -9.18 -10.70
C TYR A 79 -13.92 -10.56 -10.93
N VAL A 80 -14.07 -11.38 -9.88
CA VAL A 80 -14.54 -12.77 -10.01
C VAL A 80 -16.02 -12.90 -9.69
N VAL A 81 -16.53 -12.14 -8.72
CA VAL A 81 -17.91 -12.30 -8.22
C VAL A 81 -18.88 -11.33 -8.88
N ALA A 82 -18.41 -10.14 -9.27
CA ALA A 82 -19.25 -9.09 -9.83
C ALA A 82 -18.95 -8.89 -11.32
N LEU A 83 -19.61 -9.68 -12.17
CA LEU A 83 -19.39 -9.79 -13.62
C LEU A 83 -19.55 -8.47 -14.43
N ASP A 84 -20.09 -7.40 -13.83
CA ASP A 84 -20.37 -6.11 -14.50
C ASP A 84 -19.64 -4.91 -13.86
N VAL A 85 -18.59 -5.14 -13.07
CA VAL A 85 -17.83 -4.05 -12.45
C VAL A 85 -16.77 -3.54 -13.42
N SER A 86 -16.91 -2.28 -13.83
CA SER A 86 -15.94 -1.59 -14.70
C SER A 86 -14.56 -1.47 -14.04
N GLY A 87 -13.49 -1.62 -14.82
CA GLY A 87 -12.11 -1.43 -14.34
C GLY A 87 -11.89 -0.08 -13.64
N VAL A 88 -12.59 0.97 -14.07
CA VAL A 88 -12.59 2.29 -13.41
C VAL A 88 -12.99 2.20 -11.93
N LYS A 89 -14.02 1.41 -11.60
CA LYS A 89 -14.48 1.23 -10.20
C LYS A 89 -13.45 0.47 -9.37
N ILE A 90 -12.75 -0.48 -9.97
CA ILE A 90 -11.66 -1.21 -9.30
C ILE A 90 -10.52 -0.23 -8.96
N VAL A 91 -10.13 0.62 -9.90
CA VAL A 91 -9.09 1.65 -9.65
C VAL A 91 -9.53 2.62 -8.55
N TYR A 92 -10.78 3.09 -8.56
CA TYR A 92 -11.29 3.92 -7.47
C TYR A 92 -11.28 3.20 -6.13
N SER A 93 -11.64 1.93 -6.08
CA SER A 93 -11.55 1.13 -4.86
C SER A 93 -10.12 1.09 -4.32
N TRP A 94 -9.13 0.88 -5.19
CA TRP A 94 -7.72 0.88 -4.81
C TRP A 94 -7.23 2.22 -4.28
N ILE A 95 -7.63 3.33 -4.90
CA ILE A 95 -7.31 4.68 -4.42
C ILE A 95 -7.90 4.91 -3.03
N VAL A 96 -9.16 4.52 -2.82
CA VAL A 96 -9.83 4.66 -1.51
C VAL A 96 -9.14 3.80 -0.44
N ILE A 97 -8.78 2.56 -0.77
CA ILE A 97 -8.02 1.69 0.15
C ILE A 97 -6.66 2.31 0.47
N PHE A 98 -5.94 2.83 -0.53
CA PHE A 98 -4.66 3.48 -0.32
C PHE A 98 -4.77 4.69 0.62
N ILE A 99 -5.72 5.58 0.37
CA ILE A 99 -5.96 6.75 1.23
C ILE A 99 -6.34 6.31 2.64
N GLY A 100 -7.21 5.30 2.77
CA GLY A 100 -7.60 4.74 4.06
C GLY A 100 -6.40 4.19 4.84
N MET A 101 -5.55 3.39 4.20
CA MET A 101 -4.34 2.84 4.83
C MET A 101 -3.30 3.93 5.12
N LEU A 102 -3.22 4.96 4.29
CA LEU A 102 -2.35 6.12 4.53
C LEU A 102 -2.77 6.87 5.79
N LEU A 103 -4.05 7.23 5.89
CA LEU A 103 -4.59 7.89 7.08
C LEU A 103 -4.46 7.01 8.32
N PHE A 104 -4.76 5.72 8.20
CA PHE A 104 -4.60 4.77 9.30
C PHE A 104 -3.16 4.74 9.84
N VAL A 105 -2.17 4.63 8.94
CA VAL A 105 -0.76 4.61 9.32
C VAL A 105 -0.32 5.94 9.91
N LEU A 106 -0.73 7.08 9.35
CA LEU A 106 -0.36 8.39 9.86
C LEU A 106 -0.93 8.66 11.26
N LEU A 107 -2.19 8.30 11.49
CA LEU A 107 -2.87 8.50 12.77
C LEU A 107 -2.36 7.55 13.87
N ASN A 108 -1.91 6.35 13.50
CA ASN A 108 -1.48 5.31 14.44
C ASN A 108 0.04 5.07 14.41
N LEU A 109 0.83 6.00 13.87
CA LEU A 109 2.25 5.76 13.61
C LEU A 109 3.04 5.43 14.89
N GLU A 110 2.73 6.10 16.00
CA GLU A 110 3.38 5.87 17.29
C GLU A 110 3.04 4.48 17.83
N THR A 111 1.76 4.12 17.86
CA THR A 111 1.27 2.81 18.29
C THR A 111 1.88 1.68 17.46
N ILE A 112 1.97 1.86 16.13
CA ILE A 112 2.59 0.89 15.22
C ILE A 112 4.08 0.71 15.57
N LYS A 113 4.81 1.82 15.78
CA LYS A 113 6.24 1.76 16.15
C LYS A 113 6.45 1.00 17.46
N ASP A 114 5.59 1.22 18.44
CA ASP A 114 5.70 0.55 19.74
C ASP A 114 5.38 -0.95 19.64
N PHE A 115 4.34 -1.31 18.87
CA PHE A 115 4.02 -2.70 18.58
C PHE A 115 5.21 -3.45 17.95
N PHE A 116 5.86 -2.86 16.93
CA PHE A 116 7.03 -3.48 16.30
C PHE A 116 8.25 -3.57 17.24
N LYS A 117 8.45 -2.58 18.12
CA LYS A 117 9.52 -2.64 19.14
C LYS A 117 9.28 -3.75 20.15
N GLU A 118 8.05 -3.93 20.62
CA GLU A 118 7.72 -5.00 21.56
C GLU A 118 7.87 -6.39 20.92
N PHE A 119 7.46 -6.52 19.66
CA PHE A 119 7.62 -7.76 18.92
C PHE A 119 9.10 -8.16 18.77
N GLY A 120 10.00 -7.20 18.52
CA GLY A 120 11.44 -7.44 18.45
C GLY A 120 12.07 -7.84 19.79
N LYS A 121 11.60 -7.28 20.91
CA LYS A 121 12.07 -7.68 22.26
C LYS A 121 11.67 -9.12 22.59
N MET A 122 10.47 -9.54 22.20
CA MET A 122 10.03 -10.92 22.39
C MET A 122 10.87 -11.91 21.57
N SER A 123 11.25 -11.56 20.33
CA SER A 123 12.12 -12.43 19.52
C SER A 123 13.52 -12.58 20.11
N GLU A 124 14.11 -11.49 20.63
CA GLU A 124 15.42 -11.56 21.29
C GLU A 124 15.38 -12.45 22.55
N GLN A 125 14.37 -12.28 23.41
CA GLN A 125 14.23 -13.10 24.62
C GLN A 125 14.04 -14.60 24.31
N GLN A 126 13.35 -14.93 23.21
CA GLN A 126 13.22 -16.31 22.75
C GLN A 126 14.54 -16.87 22.21
N GLU A 127 15.34 -16.06 21.51
CA GLU A 127 16.66 -16.46 21.02
C GLU A 127 17.64 -16.70 22.18
N PHE A 128 17.67 -15.82 23.19
CA PHE A 128 18.49 -16.01 24.40
C PHE A 128 18.08 -17.25 25.19
N ARG A 129 16.78 -17.58 25.26
CA ARG A 129 16.29 -18.78 25.94
C ARG A 129 16.68 -20.07 25.22
N ASN A 130 16.75 -20.06 23.89
CA ASN A 130 17.17 -21.22 23.10
C ASN A 130 18.70 -21.45 23.10
N ARG A 131 19.52 -20.42 23.33
CA ARG A 131 20.99 -20.56 23.47
C ARG A 131 21.45 -21.08 24.83
N ASN A 132 20.61 -21.01 25.86
CA ASN A 132 20.91 -21.45 27.23
C ASN A 132 20.37 -22.86 27.57
N ARG A 133 19.95 -23.62 26.55
CA ARG A 133 19.60 -25.05 26.64
C ARG A 133 20.56 -25.86 25.80
#